data_AF-A0A397F8Z3-F1
#
_entry.id   AF-A0A397F8Z3-F1
#
_cell.length_a   1.000
_cell.length_b   1.000
_cell.length_c   1.000
_cell.angle_alpha   90.00
_cell.angle_beta   90.00
_cell.angle_gamma   90.00
#
_symmetry.space_group_name_H-M   'P 1'
#
loop_
_entity.id
_entity.type
_entity.pdbx_description
1 polymer ?
#
loop_
_entity_poly.entity_id
_entity_poly.type
_entity_poly.pdbx_seq_one_letter_code
_entity_poly.pdbx_strand_id
1 'polypeptide(L)'
;MTRERGSLTMQSRRRYSAPQKPVGVSLVHSYINLWSTGMTVGMGGHYFAWNTGLVAGPWSFGLAVTVMGMAYICLCCCLGEVTSMVPFTGGAFGLARWTFGFHAGFLVGCCESLQYILYVTCNFVQLSRFTAVTYPSSVEYPYVTWIGSYM
;
A
#
# COMPACT_ATOMS: atom_id res chain seq x y z
N MET A 1 -17.11 54.16 5.02
CA MET A 1 -16.97 52.86 5.70
C MET A 1 -16.87 51.74 4.67
N THR A 2 -15.78 51.69 3.89
CA THR A 2 -15.72 50.87 2.65
C THR A 2 -14.30 50.39 2.32
N ARG A 3 -13.52 49.92 3.32
CA ARG A 3 -12.09 49.61 3.08
C ARG A 3 -11.52 48.35 3.73
N GLU A 4 -12.32 47.30 3.96
CA GLU A 4 -11.80 46.04 4.55
C GLU A 4 -12.23 44.74 3.84
N ARG A 5 -12.77 44.79 2.61
CA ARG A 5 -13.06 43.57 1.82
C ARG A 5 -11.94 43.14 0.86
N GLY A 6 -10.83 43.87 0.82
CA GLY A 6 -9.72 43.62 -0.12
C GLY A 6 -8.60 42.70 0.39
N SER A 7 -8.56 42.36 1.68
CA SER A 7 -7.40 41.69 2.27
C SER A 7 -7.49 40.16 2.30
N LEU A 8 -8.70 39.58 2.29
CA LEU A 8 -8.89 38.12 2.41
C LEU A 8 -8.67 37.33 1.11
N THR A 9 -8.48 37.98 -0.03
CA THR A 9 -8.20 37.30 -1.32
C THR A 9 -6.71 37.06 -1.57
N MET A 10 -5.83 37.54 -0.69
CA MET A 10 -4.37 37.53 -0.93
C MET A 10 -3.59 36.47 -0.11
N GLN A 11 -4.26 35.62 0.68
CA GLN A 11 -3.64 34.44 1.29
C GLN A 11 -3.93 33.13 0.55
N SER A 12 -4.85 33.10 -0.42
CA SER A 12 -5.21 31.85 -1.10
C SER A 12 -4.27 31.43 -2.23
N ARG A 13 -3.34 32.31 -2.65
CA ARG A 13 -2.20 31.89 -3.48
C ARG A 13 -1.08 31.36 -2.58
N ARG A 14 -1.30 30.22 -1.90
CA ARG A 14 -0.15 29.36 -1.62
C ARG A 14 0.42 29.01 -2.99
N ARG A 15 1.52 29.66 -3.36
CA ARG A 15 2.28 29.29 -4.56
C ARG A 15 2.53 27.81 -4.44
N TYR A 16 1.94 27.04 -5.36
CA TYR A 16 2.37 25.69 -5.59
C TYR A 16 3.84 25.76 -6.00
N SER A 17 4.75 25.51 -5.06
CA SER A 17 6.14 25.25 -5.38
C SER A 17 6.15 23.90 -6.06
N ALA A 18 6.56 23.88 -7.33
CA ALA A 18 6.70 22.64 -8.07
C ALA A 18 7.59 21.66 -7.27
N PRO A 19 7.28 20.35 -7.27
CA PRO A 19 8.13 19.35 -6.64
C PRO A 19 9.55 19.51 -7.17
N GLN A 20 10.47 19.85 -6.27
CA GLN A 20 11.84 20.18 -6.64
C GLN A 20 12.52 18.87 -7.02
N LYS A 21 12.89 18.73 -8.30
CA LYS A 21 13.67 17.58 -8.80
C LYS A 21 14.87 17.38 -7.86
N PRO A 22 15.05 16.20 -7.25
CA PRO A 22 16.25 15.93 -6.47
C PRO A 22 17.47 16.12 -7.39
N VAL A 23 18.37 17.03 -6.97
CA VAL A 23 19.55 17.41 -7.74
C VAL A 23 20.47 16.19 -7.82
N GLY A 24 20.69 15.65 -9.02
CA GLY A 24 21.66 14.58 -9.27
C GLY A 24 21.12 13.16 -9.50
N VAL A 25 19.80 12.93 -9.48
CA VAL A 25 19.24 11.58 -9.72
C VAL A 25 18.78 11.43 -11.17
N SER A 26 19.24 10.38 -11.85
CA SER A 26 18.73 10.02 -13.18
C SER A 26 17.28 9.56 -13.09
N LEU A 27 16.41 10.07 -13.98
CA LEU A 27 15.00 9.69 -14.08
C LEU A 27 14.80 8.18 -14.24
N VAL A 28 15.72 7.53 -14.96
CA VAL A 28 15.70 6.08 -15.19
C VAL A 28 15.89 5.31 -13.88
N HIS A 29 16.82 5.76 -13.03
CA HIS A 29 17.05 5.11 -11.72
C HIS A 29 15.83 5.28 -10.80
N SER A 30 15.19 6.44 -10.80
CA SER A 30 13.97 6.66 -10.00
C SER A 30 12.81 5.79 -10.47
N TYR A 31 12.63 5.62 -11.79
CA TYR A 31 11.61 4.75 -12.36
C TYR A 31 11.83 3.28 -11.97
N ILE A 32 13.05 2.78 -12.13
CA ILE A 32 13.40 1.39 -11.80
C ILE A 32 13.17 1.12 -10.30
N ASN A 33 13.57 2.05 -9.43
CA ASN A 33 13.37 1.91 -7.98
C ASN A 33 11.88 1.86 -7.61
N LEU A 34 11.04 2.72 -8.19
CA LEU A 34 9.60 2.74 -7.92
C LEU A 34 8.92 1.47 -8.44
N TRP A 35 9.26 1.04 -9.66
CA TRP A 35 8.73 -0.18 -10.26
C TRP A 35 9.13 -1.43 -9.47
N SER A 36 10.40 -1.54 -9.08
CA SER A 36 10.92 -2.65 -8.28
C SER A 36 10.23 -2.73 -6.91
N THR A 37 10.03 -1.58 -6.26
CA THR A 37 9.32 -1.52 -4.98
C THR A 37 7.85 -1.97 -5.14
N GLY A 38 7.17 -1.53 -6.21
CA GLY A 38 5.80 -1.94 -6.49
C GLY A 38 5.65 -3.44 -6.71
N MET A 39 6.55 -4.05 -7.48
CA MET A 39 6.57 -5.50 -7.72
C MET A 39 6.82 -6.29 -6.42
N THR A 40 7.77 -5.83 -5.60
CA THR A 40 8.14 -6.48 -4.34
C THR A 40 6.97 -6.49 -3.34
N VAL A 41 6.27 -5.36 -3.20
CA VAL A 41 5.10 -5.27 -2.31
C VAL A 41 3.96 -6.16 -2.79
N GLY A 42 3.72 -6.23 -4.10
CA GLY A 42 2.67 -7.06 -4.68
C GLY A 42 2.89 -8.56 -4.49
N MET A 43 4.14 -9.05 -4.62
CA MET A 43 4.42 -10.48 -4.53
C MET A 43 4.23 -11.09 -3.14
N GLY A 44 4.40 -10.31 -2.06
CA GLY A 44 4.41 -10.82 -0.69
C GLY A 44 3.16 -11.61 -0.26
N GLY A 45 1.99 -11.33 -0.83
CA GLY A 45 0.72 -11.98 -0.47
C GLY A 45 0.39 -13.26 -1.25
N HIS A 46 1.06 -13.52 -2.38
CA HIS A 46 0.69 -14.62 -3.28
C HIS A 46 1.14 -16.00 -2.78
N TYR A 47 2.11 -16.06 -1.88
CA TYR A 47 2.74 -17.31 -1.44
C TYR A 47 1.82 -18.22 -0.61
N PHE A 48 0.75 -17.67 -0.01
CA PHE A 48 -0.02 -18.38 1.03
C PHE A 48 -1.40 -18.86 0.57
N ALA A 49 -2.07 -18.12 -0.32
CA ALA A 49 -3.50 -18.32 -0.57
C ALA A 49 -3.82 -19.26 -1.75
N TRP A 50 -2.85 -19.51 -2.64
CA TRP A 50 -3.09 -20.28 -3.86
C TRP A 50 -3.44 -21.75 -3.59
N ASN A 51 -2.79 -22.40 -2.63
CA ASN A 51 -3.09 -23.79 -2.25
C ASN A 51 -4.50 -23.91 -1.67
N THR A 52 -4.88 -23.03 -0.74
CA THR A 52 -6.22 -23.02 -0.14
C THR A 52 -7.31 -22.72 -1.19
N GLY A 53 -7.01 -21.88 -2.17
CA GLY A 53 -7.90 -21.60 -3.30
C GLY A 53 -8.11 -22.81 -4.22
N LEU A 54 -7.05 -23.55 -4.51
CA LEU A 54 -7.13 -24.76 -5.35
C LEU A 54 -7.95 -25.89 -4.71
N VAL A 55 -8.00 -25.96 -3.38
CA VAL A 55 -8.87 -26.91 -2.65
C VAL A 55 -10.36 -26.66 -2.93
N ALA A 56 -10.76 -25.42 -3.21
CA ALA A 56 -12.13 -25.08 -3.59
C ALA A 56 -12.48 -25.46 -5.05
N GLY A 57 -11.50 -25.94 -5.83
CA GLY A 57 -11.62 -26.33 -7.22
C GLY A 57 -10.88 -25.37 -8.17
N PRO A 58 -10.23 -25.87 -9.23
CA PRO A 58 -9.43 -25.04 -10.14
C PRO A 58 -10.26 -24.04 -10.94
N TRP A 59 -11.51 -24.40 -11.29
CA TRP A 59 -12.40 -23.55 -12.08
C TRP A 59 -12.98 -22.38 -11.27
N SER A 60 -13.44 -22.65 -10.05
CA SER A 60 -13.96 -21.64 -9.13
C SER A 60 -12.86 -20.66 -8.71
N PHE A 61 -11.66 -21.17 -8.43
CA PHE A 61 -10.49 -20.35 -8.12
C PHE A 61 -10.04 -19.49 -9.31
N GLY A 62 -9.97 -20.06 -10.52
CA GLY A 62 -9.60 -19.33 -11.73
C GLY A 62 -10.53 -18.16 -12.06
N LEU A 63 -11.84 -18.35 -11.92
CA LEU A 63 -12.82 -17.28 -12.10
C LEU A 63 -12.68 -16.18 -11.02
N ALA A 64 -12.52 -16.57 -9.75
CA ALA A 64 -12.35 -15.61 -8.65
C ALA A 64 -11.10 -14.74 -8.84
N VAL A 65 -9.96 -15.35 -9.20
CA VAL A 65 -8.70 -14.62 -9.46
C VAL A 65 -8.84 -13.69 -10.66
N THR A 66 -9.53 -14.14 -11.72
CA THR A 66 -9.74 -13.31 -12.93
C THR A 66 -10.60 -12.09 -12.63
N VAL A 67 -11.72 -12.25 -11.93
CA VAL A 67 -12.62 -11.14 -11.57
C VAL A 67 -11.93 -10.16 -10.62
N MET A 68 -11.24 -10.65 -9.59
CA MET A 68 -10.49 -9.80 -8.66
C MET A 68 -9.31 -9.11 -9.35
N GLY A 69 -8.64 -9.78 -10.30
CA GLY A 69 -7.57 -9.20 -11.11
C GLY A 69 -8.07 -8.04 -11.99
N MET A 70 -9.22 -8.20 -12.65
CA MET A 70 -9.83 -7.12 -13.44
C MET A 70 -10.24 -5.94 -12.55
N ALA A 71 -10.85 -6.20 -11.39
CA ALA A 71 -11.20 -5.16 -10.43
C ALA A 71 -9.96 -4.41 -9.93
N TYR A 72 -8.86 -5.12 -9.67
CA TYR A 72 -7.58 -4.53 -9.27
C TYR A 72 -6.96 -3.67 -10.37
N ILE A 73 -6.99 -4.11 -11.63
CA ILE A 73 -6.49 -3.32 -12.76
C ILE A 73 -7.31 -2.03 -12.91
N CYS A 74 -8.64 -2.12 -12.82
CA CYS A 74 -9.53 -0.96 -12.85
C CYS A 74 -9.20 0.03 -11.72
N LEU A 75 -9.02 -0.48 -10.50
CA LEU A 75 -8.62 0.31 -9.34
C LEU A 75 -7.25 0.99 -9.55
N CYS A 76 -6.27 0.29 -10.12
CA CYS A 76 -4.96 0.86 -10.48
C CYS A 76 -5.08 1.97 -11.52
N CYS A 77 -5.94 1.82 -12.54
CA CYS A 77 -6.20 2.89 -13.52
C CYS A 77 -6.79 4.14 -12.84
N CYS A 78 -7.79 3.97 -11.96
CA CYS A 78 -8.37 5.09 -11.22
C CYS A 78 -7.35 5.77 -10.30
N LEU A 79 -6.53 4.99 -9.57
CA LEU A 79 -5.45 5.53 -8.73
C LEU A 79 -4.39 6.27 -9.56
N GLY A 80 -4.08 5.79 -10.76
CA GLY A 80 -3.18 6.47 -11.70
C GLY A 80 -3.70 7.86 -12.11
N GLU A 81 -4.98 7.97 -12.45
CA GLU A 81 -5.59 9.27 -12.79
C GLU A 81 -5.55 10.24 -11.60
N VAL A 82 -5.91 9.76 -10.41
CA VAL A 82 -5.92 10.58 -9.18
C VAL A 82 -4.52 11.03 -8.78
N THR A 83 -3.51 10.16 -8.86
CA THR A 83 -2.12 10.49 -8.49
C THR A 83 -1.47 11.49 -9.45
N SER A 84 -1.89 11.54 -10.72
CA SER A 84 -1.41 12.54 -11.69
C SER A 84 -1.89 13.96 -11.39
N MET A 85 -3.09 14.10 -10.82
CA MET A 85 -3.67 15.39 -10.41
C MET A 85 -3.12 15.85 -9.04
N VAL A 86 -2.80 14.85 -8.22
CA VAL A 86 -2.42 14.78 -6.81
C VAL A 86 -0.94 14.77 -6.38
N PRO A 87 -0.04 15.73 -6.66
CA PRO A 87 1.40 15.58 -6.34
C PRO A 87 1.72 15.84 -4.85
N PHE A 88 1.02 15.16 -3.93
CA PHE A 88 1.32 15.13 -2.51
C PHE A 88 1.73 13.74 -2.02
N THR A 89 2.74 13.70 -1.18
CA THR A 89 3.17 12.49 -0.46
C THR A 89 2.21 12.22 0.69
N GLY A 90 1.11 11.50 0.45
CA GLY A 90 0.07 11.28 1.46
C GLY A 90 -0.79 10.04 1.33
N GLY A 91 -0.61 9.20 0.31
CA GLY A 91 -1.37 7.95 0.15
C GLY A 91 -2.90 8.14 0.15
N ALA A 92 -3.63 7.10 0.57
CA ALA A 92 -5.09 7.14 0.63
C ALA A 92 -5.59 8.10 1.72
N PHE A 93 -4.84 8.27 2.81
CA PHE A 93 -5.11 9.26 3.86
C PHE A 93 -5.19 10.69 3.32
N GLY A 94 -4.21 11.10 2.52
CA GLY A 94 -4.15 12.46 1.93
C GLY A 94 -5.33 12.75 1.01
N LEU A 95 -5.74 11.74 0.23
CA LEU A 95 -6.92 11.81 -0.63
C LEU A 95 -8.22 11.90 0.20
N ALA A 96 -8.37 11.07 1.23
CA ALA A 96 -9.56 11.07 2.08
C ALA A 96 -9.76 12.39 2.83
N ARG A 97 -8.67 13.05 3.24
CA ARG A 97 -8.71 14.40 3.86
C ARG A 97 -9.21 15.46 2.88
N TRP A 98 -8.91 15.31 1.58
CA TRP A 98 -9.34 16.23 0.53
C TRP A 98 -10.79 16.01 0.10
N THR A 99 -11.27 14.76 0.06
CA THR A 99 -12.61 14.43 -0.45
C THR A 99 -13.69 14.37 0.62
N PHE A 100 -13.40 13.82 1.81
CA PHE A 100 -14.40 13.52 2.85
C PHE A 100 -14.22 14.34 4.15
N GLY A 101 -13.25 15.25 4.21
CA GLY A 101 -13.03 16.16 5.34
C GLY A 101 -12.17 15.59 6.48
N PHE A 102 -12.15 16.28 7.63
CA PHE A 102 -11.23 15.96 8.74
C PHE A 102 -11.50 14.60 9.40
N HIS A 103 -12.77 14.30 9.71
CA HIS A 103 -13.15 13.09 10.45
C HIS A 103 -12.92 11.80 9.65
N ALA A 104 -13.35 11.78 8.38
CA ALA A 104 -13.15 10.62 7.51
C ALA A 104 -11.67 10.41 7.19
N GLY A 105 -10.89 11.47 6.99
CA GLY A 105 -9.45 11.36 6.81
C GLY A 105 -8.74 10.74 8.02
N PHE A 106 -9.11 11.13 9.24
CA PHE A 106 -8.55 10.51 10.46
C PHE A 106 -8.87 9.00 10.53
N LEU A 107 -10.13 8.63 10.27
CA LEU A 107 -10.55 7.22 10.29
C LEU A 107 -9.79 6.39 9.24
N VAL A 108 -9.64 6.90 8.02
CA VAL A 108 -8.84 6.24 6.97
C VAL A 108 -7.38 6.08 7.40
N GLY A 109 -6.78 7.08 8.03
CA GLY A 109 -5.41 6.98 8.57
C GLY A 109 -5.27 5.91 9.66
N CYS A 110 -6.23 5.82 10.58
CA CYS A 110 -6.26 4.75 11.59
C CYS A 110 -6.40 3.38 10.93
N CYS A 111 -7.34 3.21 9.98
CA CYS A 111 -7.52 1.96 9.24
C CYS A 111 -6.27 1.55 8.47
N GLU A 112 -5.61 2.50 7.78
CA GLU A 112 -4.39 2.25 7.01
C GLU A 112 -3.24 1.81 7.95
N SER A 113 -3.08 2.46 9.11
CA SER A 113 -2.08 2.04 10.11
C SER A 113 -2.33 0.62 10.65
N LEU A 114 -3.59 0.28 10.93
CA LEU A 114 -3.97 -1.07 11.37
C LEU A 114 -3.73 -2.10 10.27
N GLN A 115 -4.07 -1.78 9.03
CA GLN A 115 -3.83 -2.64 7.88
C GLN A 115 -2.33 -2.95 7.73
N TYR A 116 -1.45 -1.95 7.87
CA TYR A 116 -0.01 -2.18 7.77
C TYR A 116 0.52 -3.07 8.89
N ILE A 117 0.07 -2.86 10.14
CA ILE A 117 0.47 -3.70 11.28
C ILE A 117 0.01 -5.15 11.08
N LEU A 118 -1.25 -5.35 10.68
CA LEU A 118 -1.82 -6.67 10.42
C LEU A 118 -1.11 -7.36 9.24
N TYR A 119 -0.84 -6.63 8.16
CA TYR A 119 -0.13 -7.17 7.00
C TYR A 119 1.24 -7.74 7.37
N VAL A 120 2.05 -6.96 8.11
CA VAL A 120 3.37 -7.40 8.58
C VAL A 120 3.23 -8.61 9.50
N THR A 121 2.31 -8.56 10.48
CA THR A 121 2.08 -9.65 11.43
C THR A 121 1.69 -10.96 10.72
N CYS A 122 0.77 -10.89 9.76
CA CYS A 122 0.35 -12.05 8.98
C CYS A 122 1.51 -12.63 8.15
N ASN A 123 2.36 -11.78 7.56
CA ASN A 123 3.49 -12.25 6.78
C ASN A 123 4.50 -13.03 7.65
N PHE A 124 4.82 -12.53 8.85
CA PHE A 124 5.70 -13.24 9.80
C PHE A 124 5.14 -14.59 10.27
N VAL A 125 3.84 -14.67 10.57
CA VAL A 125 3.21 -15.94 10.95
C VAL A 125 3.36 -16.98 9.85
N GLN A 126 3.23 -16.56 8.60
CA GLN A 126 3.33 -17.46 7.46
C GLN A 126 4.77 -17.82 7.12
N LEU A 127 5.71 -16.89 7.26
CA LEU A 127 7.14 -17.16 7.17
C LEU A 127 7.57 -18.21 8.21
N SER A 128 7.10 -18.08 9.46
CA SER A 128 7.36 -19.06 10.52
C SER A 128 6.85 -20.46 10.14
N ARG A 129 5.63 -20.56 9.57
CA ARG A 129 5.09 -21.82 9.05
C ARG A 129 5.90 -22.40 7.91
N PHE A 130 6.45 -21.56 7.03
CA PHE A 130 7.31 -22.00 5.94
C PHE A 130 8.64 -22.60 6.45
N THR A 131 9.24 -21.98 7.48
CA THR A 131 10.44 -22.50 8.14
C THR A 131 10.21 -23.89 8.74
N ALA A 132 9.04 -24.15 9.32
CA ALA A 132 8.69 -25.46 9.87
C ALA A 132 8.62 -26.58 8.81
N VAL A 133 8.26 -26.25 7.56
CA VAL A 133 8.28 -27.21 6.43
C VAL A 133 9.70 -27.47 5.94
N THR A 134 10.57 -26.46 5.99
CA THR A 134 11.96 -26.57 5.50
C THR A 134 12.88 -27.29 6.50
N TYR A 135 12.66 -27.10 7.79
CA TYR A 135 13.44 -27.72 8.88
C TYR A 135 12.52 -28.48 9.85
N PRO A 136 12.27 -29.78 9.63
CA PRO A 136 11.38 -30.58 10.49
C PRO A 136 11.84 -30.70 11.95
N SER A 137 13.14 -30.54 12.21
CA SER A 137 13.73 -30.55 13.56
C SER A 137 13.40 -29.31 14.40
N SER A 138 12.83 -28.27 13.79
CA SER A 138 12.45 -27.02 14.47
C SER A 138 11.00 -27.02 14.99
N VAL A 139 10.21 -28.05 14.64
CA VAL A 139 8.80 -28.20 15.05
C VAL A 139 8.66 -28.45 16.56
N GLU A 140 9.69 -29.02 17.19
CA GLU A 140 9.71 -29.33 18.63
C GLU A 140 9.86 -28.08 19.51
N TYR A 141 10.34 -26.96 18.95
CA TYR A 141 10.51 -25.68 19.65
C TYR A 141 9.80 -24.53 18.93
N PRO A 142 8.46 -24.44 19.00
CA PRO A 142 7.67 -23.42 18.29
C PRO A 142 8.09 -21.98 18.65
N TYR A 143 8.57 -21.77 19.87
CA TYR A 143 9.05 -20.47 20.36
C TYR A 143 10.37 -20.04 19.69
N VAL A 144 11.25 -20.99 19.36
CA VAL A 144 12.56 -20.73 18.72
C VAL A 144 12.38 -20.37 17.25
N THR A 145 11.45 -21.03 16.55
CA THR A 145 11.08 -20.66 15.17
C THR A 145 10.40 -19.31 15.08
N TRP A 146 9.69 -18.90 16.13
CA TRP A 146 9.06 -17.57 16.21
C TRP A 146 10.14 -16.50 16.38
N ILE A 147 11.02 -16.61 17.39
CA ILE A 147 12.13 -15.66 17.61
C ILE A 147 13.08 -15.62 16.41
N GLY A 148 13.42 -16.77 15.83
CA GLY A 148 14.28 -16.86 14.66
C GLY A 148 13.69 -16.22 13.40
N SER A 149 12.37 -16.01 13.34
CA SER A 149 11.74 -15.23 12.27
C SER A 149 11.77 -13.72 12.51
N TYR A 150 11.99 -13.25 13.74
CA TYR A 150 12.10 -11.80 14.07
C TYR A 150 13.50 -11.22 13.88
N MET A 151 14.53 -12.07 13.83
CA MET A 151 15.94 -11.71 13.62
C MET A 151 16.30 -11.70 12.13
#